data_AF-A0A4Y7RES2-F1
#
_entry.id   AF-A0A4Y7RES2-F1
#
_cell.length_a   1.000
_cell.length_b   1.000
_cell.length_c   1.000
_cell.angle_alpha   90.00
_cell.angle_beta   90.00
_cell.angle_gamma   90.00
#
_symmetry.space_group_name_H-M   'P 1'
#
loop_
_entity.id
_entity.type
_entity.pdbx_description
1 polymer ?
#
loop_
_entity_poly.entity_id
_entity_poly.type
_entity_poly.pdbx_seq_one_letter_code
_entity_poly.pdbx_strand_id
1 'polypeptide(L)'
;MVAFRSFCYFGLVAFLPLYYQQQNISLIAGSHYLSLMLFAGAVGGLIGGYISDIIGRKPVIVDSLILATPLLYLYLNSSGALSYFLVILAGTFLLSSFSVTVVLAQDILKENKAMAV
;
A
#
# COMPACT_ATOMS: atom_id res chain seq x y z
N MET A 1 3.45 -14.64 0.49
CA MET A 1 3.54 -13.20 0.82
C MET A 1 2.51 -12.37 0.04
N VAL A 2 2.49 -12.38 -1.29
CA VAL A 2 1.55 -11.59 -2.12
C VAL A 2 0.07 -11.91 -1.83
N ALA A 3 -0.31 -13.18 -1.69
CA ALA A 3 -1.69 -13.58 -1.40
C ALA A 3 -2.21 -13.01 -0.06
N PHE A 4 -1.37 -13.03 0.99
CA PHE A 4 -1.73 -12.52 2.32
C PHE A 4 -1.93 -10.99 2.29
N ARG A 5 -1.01 -10.28 1.62
CA ARG A 5 -1.12 -8.84 1.37
C ARG A 5 -2.42 -8.49 0.63
N SER A 6 -2.69 -9.17 -0.48
CA SER A 6 -3.89 -8.93 -1.29
C SER A 6 -5.16 -9.20 -0.50
N PHE A 7 -5.19 -10.28 0.29
CA PHE A 7 -6.33 -10.59 1.17
C PHE A 7 -6.60 -9.48 2.18
N CYS A 8 -5.57 -8.97 2.86
CA CYS A 8 -5.70 -7.83 3.77
C CYS A 8 -6.19 -6.57 3.05
N TYR A 9 -5.63 -6.24 1.88
CA TYR A 9 -6.03 -5.07 1.11
C TYR A 9 -7.50 -5.14 0.67
N PHE A 10 -7.93 -6.27 0.09
CA PHE A 10 -9.32 -6.46 -0.33
C PHE A 10 -10.29 -6.49 0.85
N GLY A 11 -9.91 -7.11 1.97
CA GLY A 11 -10.67 -7.07 3.21
C GLY A 11 -10.86 -5.63 3.70
N LEU A 12 -9.79 -4.83 3.68
CA LEU A 12 -9.86 -3.43 4.10
C LEU A 12 -10.77 -2.63 3.18
N VAL A 13 -10.60 -2.70 1.87
CA VAL A 13 -11.44 -2.00 0.89
C VAL A 13 -12.92 -2.41 1.01
N ALA A 14 -13.21 -3.68 1.30
CA ALA A 14 -14.58 -4.17 1.46
C ALA A 14 -15.24 -3.74 2.77
N PHE A 15 -14.50 -3.70 3.89
CA PHE A 15 -15.05 -3.42 5.22
C PHE A 15 -14.97 -1.94 5.63
N LEU A 16 -14.04 -1.17 5.09
CA LEU A 16 -13.87 0.25 5.43
C LEU A 16 -15.13 1.10 5.14
N PRO A 17 -15.88 0.89 4.04
CA PRO A 17 -17.13 1.61 3.79
C PRO A 17 -18.20 1.30 4.84
N LEU A 18 -18.32 0.02 5.24
CA LEU A 18 -19.24 -0.41 6.30
C LEU A 18 -18.88 0.21 7.66
N TYR A 19 -17.58 0.31 7.96
CA TYR A 19 -17.08 0.98 9.16
C TYR A 19 -17.42 2.49 9.17
N TYR A 20 -17.24 3.18 8.03
CA TYR A 20 -17.62 4.59 7.93
C TYR A 20 -19.12 4.83 8.00
N GLN A 21 -19.92 3.91 7.47
CA GLN A 21 -21.37 3.97 7.58
C GLN A 21 -21.82 3.81 9.05
N GLN A 22 -21.20 2.91 9.81
CA GLN A 22 -21.48 2.79 11.26
C GLN A 22 -21.05 4.03 12.06
N GLN A 23 -19.96 4.69 11.66
CA GLN A 23 -19.45 5.89 12.31
C GLN A 23 -20.19 7.19 11.91
N ASN A 24 -21.26 7.11 11.10
CA ASN A 24 -21.96 8.26 10.51
C ASN A 24 -21.03 9.23 9.75
N ILE A 25 -19.91 8.73 9.24
CA ILE A 25 -18.97 9.52 8.45
C ILE A 25 -19.56 9.66 7.05
N SER A 26 -19.65 10.91 6.58
CA SER A 26 -20.16 11.22 5.24
C SER A 26 -19.40 10.42 4.17
N LEU A 27 -20.14 9.85 3.21
CA LEU A 27 -19.59 9.12 2.07
C LEU A 27 -18.53 9.96 1.32
N ILE A 28 -18.72 11.29 1.28
CA ILE A 28 -17.80 12.25 0.65
C ILE A 28 -16.45 12.31 1.39
N ALA A 29 -16.46 12.20 2.72
CA ALA A 29 -15.25 12.16 3.52
C ALA A 29 -14.49 10.85 3.29
N GLY A 30 -15.19 9.71 3.26
CA GLY A 30 -14.60 8.40 2.94
C GLY A 30 -13.92 8.37 1.57
N SER A 31 -14.55 8.96 0.54
CA SER A 31 -13.95 9.08 -0.79
C SER A 31 -12.69 9.93 -0.80
N HIS A 32 -12.64 11.03 -0.02
CA HIS A 32 -11.42 11.84 0.13
C HIS A 32 -10.26 11.04 0.74
N TYR A 33 -10.51 10.27 1.81
CA TYR A 33 -9.49 9.41 2.41
C TYR A 33 -8.96 8.39 1.41
N LEU A 34 -9.86 7.75 0.65
CA LEU A 34 -9.48 6.76 -0.36
C LEU A 34 -8.65 7.39 -1.50
N SER A 35 -9.07 8.54 -2.01
CA SER A 35 -8.32 9.25 -3.06
C SER A 35 -6.93 9.68 -2.59
N LEU A 36 -6.81 10.22 -1.37
CA LEU A 36 -5.51 10.57 -0.78
C LEU A 36 -4.62 9.36 -0.61
N MET A 37 -5.16 8.25 -0.12
CA MET A 37 -4.44 6.99 0.06
C MET A 37 -3.92 6.46 -1.29
N LEU A 38 -4.74 6.49 -2.33
CA LEU A 38 -4.36 6.04 -3.68
C LEU A 38 -3.28 6.95 -4.28
N PHE A 39 -3.42 8.26 -4.17
CA PHE A 39 -2.45 9.23 -4.68
C PHE A 39 -1.10 9.09 -3.96
N ALA A 40 -1.11 9.09 -2.62
CA ALA A 40 0.08 8.87 -1.80
C ALA A 40 0.72 7.51 -2.05
N GLY A 41 -0.11 6.49 -2.30
CA GLY A 41 0.32 5.15 -2.67
C GLY A 41 0.98 5.09 -4.05
N ALA A 42 0.48 5.83 -5.03
CA ALA A 42 1.12 5.93 -6.35
C ALA A 42 2.51 6.58 -6.26
N VAL A 43 2.62 7.70 -5.54
CA VAL A 43 3.90 8.39 -5.30
C VAL A 43 4.86 7.49 -4.49
N GLY A 44 4.36 6.85 -3.43
CA GLY A 44 5.11 5.89 -2.63
C GLY A 44 5.56 4.65 -3.40
N GLY A 45 4.78 4.25 -4.40
CA GLY A 45 5.12 3.21 -5.38
C GLY A 45 6.38 3.57 -6.16
N LEU A 46 6.41 4.76 -6.76
CA LEU A 46 7.56 5.24 -7.53
C LEU A 46 8.83 5.36 -6.66
N ILE A 47 8.69 5.98 -5.49
CA ILE A 47 9.81 6.15 -4.54
C ILE A 47 10.29 4.79 -4.04
N GLY A 48 9.35 3.90 -3.68
CA GLY A 48 9.65 2.55 -3.23
C GLY A 48 10.34 1.70 -4.28
N GLY A 49 9.90 1.81 -5.53
CA GLY A 49 10.55 1.21 -6.69
C GLY A 49 12.01 1.65 -6.80
N TYR A 50 12.26 2.95 -6.79
CA TYR A 50 13.61 3.51 -6.84
C TYR A 50 14.49 3.07 -5.66
N ILE A 51 13.98 3.12 -4.43
CA ILE A 51 14.70 2.65 -3.24
C ILE A 51 15.01 1.16 -3.37
N SER A 52 14.08 0.36 -3.90
CA SER A 52 14.26 -1.08 -4.08
C SER A 52 15.34 -1.45 -5.08
N ASP A 53 15.63 -0.58 -6.04
CA ASP A 53 16.72 -0.76 -6.98
C ASP A 53 18.09 -0.52 -6.31
N ILE A 54 18.13 0.27 -5.21
CA ILE A 54 19.37 0.59 -4.48
C ILE A 54 19.67 -0.43 -3.39
N ILE A 55 18.70 -0.73 -2.51
CA ILE A 55 18.92 -1.60 -1.33
C ILE A 55 18.42 -3.03 -1.52
N GLY A 56 17.85 -3.33 -2.69
CA GLY A 56 17.31 -4.64 -3.05
C GLY A 56 15.80 -4.76 -2.85
N ARG A 57 15.15 -5.52 -3.74
CA ARG A 57 13.68 -5.64 -3.77
C ARG A 57 13.07 -6.31 -2.55
N LYS A 58 13.74 -7.34 -2.00
CA LYS A 58 13.24 -8.16 -0.90
C LYS A 58 13.10 -7.39 0.43
N PRO A 59 14.11 -6.66 0.94
CA PRO A 59 13.98 -5.88 2.18
C PRO A 59 12.90 -4.80 2.06
N VAL A 60 12.84 -4.07 0.94
CA VAL A 60 11.81 -3.03 0.74
C VAL A 60 10.40 -3.60 0.82
N ILE A 61 10.15 -4.76 0.22
CA ILE A 61 8.83 -5.42 0.29
C ILE A 61 8.48 -5.83 1.74
N VAL A 62 9.44 -6.36 2.49
CA VAL A 62 9.22 -6.82 3.88
C VAL A 62 9.00 -5.63 4.80
N ASP A 63 9.88 -4.63 4.75
CA ASP A 63 9.85 -3.46 5.64
C ASP A 63 8.60 -2.63 5.40
N SER A 64 8.21 -2.43 4.13
CA SER A 64 6.99 -1.71 3.79
C SER A 64 5.73 -2.43 4.30
N LEU A 65 5.69 -3.77 4.28
CA LEU A 65 4.57 -4.52 4.86
C LEU A 65 4.53 -4.42 6.39
N ILE A 66 5.69 -4.60 7.04
CA ILE A 66 5.81 -4.53 8.50
C ILE A 66 5.42 -3.14 9.01
N LEU A 67 5.75 -2.09 8.27
CA LEU A 67 5.38 -0.72 8.62
C LEU A 67 3.91 -0.42 8.29
N ALA A 68 3.37 -0.93 7.17
CA ALA A 68 1.98 -0.67 6.78
C ALA A 68 0.96 -1.21 7.82
N THR A 69 1.24 -2.36 8.45
CA THR A 69 0.32 -2.99 9.43
C THR A 69 0.05 -2.12 10.67
N PRO A 70 1.06 -1.68 11.46
CA PRO A 70 0.83 -0.82 12.62
C PRO A 70 0.28 0.55 12.21
N LEU A 71 0.63 1.05 11.02
CA LEU A 71 0.11 2.31 10.48
C LEU A 71 -1.40 2.25 10.19
N LEU A 72 -1.87 1.16 9.58
CA LEU A 72 -3.29 0.91 9.38
C LEU A 72 -4.03 0.74 10.71
N TYR A 73 -3.43 0.04 11.66
CA TYR A 73 -4.03 -0.12 12.99
C TYR A 73 -4.16 1.24 13.72
N LEU A 74 -3.12 2.07 13.68
CA LEU A 74 -3.16 3.43 14.24
C LEU A 74 -4.18 4.31 13.52
N TYR A 75 -4.28 4.20 12.20
CA TYR A 75 -5.28 4.92 11.41
C TYR A 75 -6.70 4.63 11.88
N LEU A 76 -7.05 3.35 12.03
CA LEU A 76 -8.39 2.91 12.45
C LEU A 76 -8.78 3.38 13.86
N ASN A 77 -7.78 3.60 14.73
CA ASN A 77 -7.97 4.07 16.10
C ASN A 77 -7.82 5.60 16.26
N SER A 78 -7.48 6.32 15.19
CA SER A 78 -7.29 7.78 15.23
C SER A 78 -8.48 8.53 14.63
N SER A 79 -8.65 9.79 15.04
CA SER A 79 -9.64 10.71 14.49
C SER A 79 -9.02 12.07 14.17
N GLY A 80 -9.71 12.84 13.32
CA GLY A 80 -9.28 14.20 12.95
C GLY A 80 -8.04 14.25 12.05
N ALA A 81 -7.22 15.30 12.20
CA ALA A 81 -6.05 15.57 11.35
C ALA A 81 -5.01 14.43 11.35
N LEU A 82 -4.87 13.71 12.47
CA LEU A 82 -3.94 12.60 12.60
C LEU A 82 -4.31 11.43 11.67
N SER A 83 -5.60 11.21 11.46
CA SER A 83 -6.13 10.16 10.56
C SER A 83 -5.71 10.40 9.11
N TYR A 84 -5.71 11.66 8.65
CA TYR A 84 -5.23 12.03 7.31
C TYR A 84 -3.75 11.72 7.12
N PHE A 85 -2.91 12.00 8.12
CA PHE A 85 -1.49 11.69 8.02
C PHE A 85 -1.24 10.18 8.00
N LEU A 86 -1.93 9.44 8.87
CA LEU A 86 -1.80 7.99 8.98
C LEU A 86 -2.30 7.27 7.71
N VAL A 87 -3.40 7.73 7.08
CA VAL A 87 -3.90 7.11 5.83
C VAL A 87 -2.92 7.27 4.69
N ILE A 88 -2.29 8.44 4.60
CA ILE A 88 -1.30 8.75 3.55
C ILE A 88 -0.11 7.82 3.73
N LEU A 89 0.43 7.75 4.94
CA LEU A 89 1.62 6.98 5.23
C LEU A 89 1.35 5.46 5.09
N ALA A 90 0.19 4.99 5.58
CA ALA A 90 -0.27 3.61 5.36
C ALA A 90 -0.42 3.28 3.87
N GLY A 91 -1.06 4.16 3.10
CA GLY A 91 -1.25 4.00 1.65
C GLY A 91 0.08 3.95 0.89
N THR A 92 1.03 4.82 1.23
CA THR A 92 2.38 4.85 0.67
C THR A 92 3.10 3.52 0.89
N PHE A 93 3.21 3.06 2.14
CA PHE A 93 3.91 1.81 2.43
C PHE A 93 3.20 0.60 1.81
N LEU A 94 1.87 0.58 1.85
CA LEU A 94 1.10 -0.52 1.31
C LEU A 94 1.22 -0.58 -0.22
N LEU A 95 1.11 0.52 -0.96
CA LEU A 95 1.22 0.47 -2.43
C LEU A 95 2.68 0.37 -2.91
N SER A 96 3.65 0.80 -2.11
CA SER A 96 5.09 0.62 -2.37
C SER A 96 5.44 -0.84 -2.65
N SER A 97 5.01 -1.77 -1.79
CA SER A 97 5.30 -3.19 -1.98
C SER A 97 4.72 -3.75 -3.28
N PHE A 98 3.58 -3.23 -3.74
CA PHE A 98 2.97 -3.65 -5.01
C PHE A 98 3.83 -3.22 -6.20
N SER A 99 4.26 -1.97 -6.23
CA SER A 99 5.14 -1.46 -7.29
C SER A 99 6.43 -2.28 -7.39
N VAL A 100 7.12 -2.50 -6.26
CA VAL A 100 8.37 -3.27 -6.21
C VAL A 100 8.16 -4.73 -6.66
N THR A 101 7.03 -5.34 -6.31
CA THR A 101 6.69 -6.71 -6.73
C THR A 101 6.48 -6.79 -8.25
N VAL A 102 5.82 -5.79 -8.85
CA VAL A 102 5.62 -5.73 -10.30
C VAL A 102 6.96 -5.62 -11.03
N VAL A 103 7.87 -4.76 -10.56
CA VAL A 103 9.20 -4.62 -11.18
C VAL A 103 10.03 -5.90 -11.00
N LEU A 104 9.98 -6.54 -9.82
CA LEU A 104 10.62 -7.85 -9.61
C LEU A 104 10.13 -8.90 -10.62
N ALA A 105 8.82 -8.97 -10.86
CA ALA A 105 8.26 -9.88 -11.85
C ALA A 105 8.74 -9.55 -13.26
N GLN A 106 8.86 -8.26 -13.60
CA GLN A 106 9.39 -7.84 -14.90
C GLN A 106 10.86 -8.22 -15.08
N ASP A 107 11.69 -8.10 -14.04
CA ASP A 107 13.10 -8.50 -14.08
C ASP A 107 13.26 -10.00 -14.33
N ILE A 108 12.50 -10.84 -13.59
CA ILE A 108 12.51 -12.30 -13.78
C ILE A 108 12.08 -12.69 -15.21
N LEU A 109 11.10 -11.97 -15.78
CA LEU A 109 10.66 -12.23 -17.16
C LEU A 109 11.71 -11.82 -18.19
N LYS A 110 12.44 -10.71 -17.98
CA LYS A 110 13.53 -10.28 -18.88
C LYS A 110 14.71 -11.24 -18.84
N GLU A 111 15.09 -11.71 -17.65
CA GLU A 111 16.19 -12.66 -17.45
C GLU A 111 15.90 -13.99 -18.17
N ASN A 112 14.68 -14.52 -18.04
CA ASN A 112 14.27 -15.74 -18.75
C ASN A 112 14.20 -15.56 -20.27
N LYS A 113 13.88 -14.37 -20.77
CA LYS A 113 13.92 -14.08 -22.22
C LYS A 113 15.35 -13.99 -22.76
N ALA A 114 16.31 -13.55 -21.95
CA ALA A 114 17.72 -13.47 -22.35
C ALA A 114 18.40 -14.86 -22.39
N MET A 115 17.90 -15.83 -21.61
CA MET A 115 18.38 -17.21 -21.58
C MET A 115 17.76 -18.12 -22.65
N ALA A 116 16.83 -17.60 -23.47
CA ALA A 116 16.14 -18.34 -24.53
C ALA A 116 16.86 -18.26 -25.89
N VAL A 117 18.16 -17.93 -25.92
CA VAL A 117 19.00 -17.80 -27.13
C VAL A 117 20.00 -18.94 -27.20
#